data_AF-A0A929ULY5-F1
#
_entry.id   AF-A0A929ULY5-F1
#
_cell.length_a   1.000
_cell.length_b   1.000
_cell.length_c   1.000
_cell.angle_alpha   90.00
_cell.angle_beta   90.00
_cell.angle_gamma   90.00
#
_symmetry.space_group_name_H-M   'P 1'
#
loop_
_entity.id
_entity.type
_entity.pdbx_description
1 polymer ?
#
loop_
_entity_poly.entity_id
_entity_poly.type
_entity_poly.pdbx_seq_one_letter_code
_entity_poly.pdbx_strand_id
1 'polypeptide(L)' 'MAYVISDSCVNCGSCAPVCPVGAISQGDTQHEIDPNACIDCGN' A
#
# COMPACT_ATOMS: atom_id res chain seq x y z
N MET A 1 8.55 -4.20 9.82
CA MET A 1 7.93 -5.15 8.85
C MET A 1 7.13 -4.30 7.88
N ALA A 2 6.81 -4.78 6.68
CA ALA A 2 5.97 -4.00 5.78
C ALA A 2 4.49 -4.17 6.12
N TYR A 3 3.69 -3.12 5.91
CA TYR A 3 2.24 -3.23 5.92
C TYR A 3 1.75 -4.11 4.77
N VAL A 4 0.59 -4.73 4.96
CA VAL A 4 -0.09 -5.53 3.94
C VAL A 4 -1.48 -4.98 3.73
N ILE A 5 -1.89 -4.83 2.48
CA ILE A 5 -3.25 -4.41 2.12
C ILE A 5 -4.19 -5.57 2.43
N SER A 6 -5.24 -5.29 3.21
CA SER A 6 -6.30 -6.26 3.52
C SER A 6 -7.04 -6.70 2.26
N ASP A 7 -7.49 -7.96 2.23
CA ASP A 7 -8.37 -8.51 1.17
C ASP A 7 -9.70 -7.75 1.03
N SER A 8 -10.05 -6.90 1.99
CA SER A 8 -11.19 -5.98 1.91
C SER A 8 -10.93 -4.73 1.06
N CYS A 9 -9.78 -4.64 0.38
CA CYS A 9 -9.45 -3.53 -0.49
C CYS A 9 -10.46 -3.40 -1.63
N VAL A 10 -11.03 -2.20 -1.80
CA VAL A 10 -11.99 -1.89 -2.88
C VAL A 10 -11.38 -1.06 -4.00
N ASN A 11 -10.03 -1.00 -4.08
CA ASN A 11 -9.29 -0.17 -5.03
C ASN A 11 -9.68 1.32 -5.02
N CYS A 12 -9.96 1.89 -3.85
CA CYS A 12 -10.29 3.32 -3.74
C CYS A 12 -9.11 4.26 -4.03
N GLY A 13 -7.87 3.75 -4.03
CA GLY A 13 -6.67 4.52 -4.35
C GLY A 13 -6.28 5.60 -3.35
N SER A 14 -6.94 5.71 -2.19
CA SER A 14 -6.66 6.77 -1.22
C SER A 14 -5.32 6.62 -0.50
N CYS A 15 -4.79 5.40 -0.42
CA CYS A 15 -3.53 5.10 0.27
C CYS A 15 -2.29 5.46 -0.55
N ALA A 16 -2.32 5.30 -1.88
CA ALA A 16 -1.13 5.52 -2.71
C ALA A 16 -0.59 6.97 -2.67
N PRO A 17 -1.44 8.02 -2.77
CA PRO A 17 -0.98 9.42 -2.73
C PRO A 17 -0.42 9.86 -1.38
N VAL A 18 -0.82 9.21 -0.28
CA VAL A 18 -0.37 9.56 1.08
C VAL A 18 0.90 8.79 1.48
N CYS A 19 1.32 7.79 0.70
CA CYS A 19 2.52 7.03 1.00
C CYS A 19 3.77 7.91 0.78
N PRO A 20 4.53 8.24 1.84
CA PRO A 20 5.64 9.19 1.76
C PRO A 20 6.81 8.69 0.91
N VAL A 21 6.89 7.38 0.70
CA VAL A 21 7.96 6.68 -0.03
C VAL A 21 7.45 6.04 -1.33
N GLY A 22 6.18 6.23 -1.67
CA GLY A 22 5.60 5.67 -2.89
C GLY A 22 5.62 4.14 -2.96
N ALA A 23 5.60 3.45 -1.83
CA ALA A 23 5.67 1.99 -1.76
C ALA A 23 4.37 1.27 -2.20
N ILE A 24 3.31 2.00 -2.54
CA ILE A 24 1.98 1.43 -2.85
C ILE A 24 1.69 1.55 -4.33
N SER A 25 1.38 0.43 -4.97
CA SER A 25 1.04 0.35 -6.40
C SER A 25 -0.31 -0.35 -6.61
N GLN A 26 -0.95 -0.10 -7.76
CA GLN A 26 -2.17 -0.81 -8.15
C GLN A 26 -1.79 -2.18 -8.73
N GLY A 27 -2.23 -3.27 -8.07
CA GLY A 27 -2.09 -4.64 -8.56
C GLY A 27 -3.32 -5.09 -9.37
N ASP A 28 -3.41 -6.39 -9.65
CA ASP A 28 -4.47 -6.98 -10.48
C ASP A 28 -5.86 -6.92 -9.82
N THR A 29 -5.92 -7.24 -8.51
CA THR A 29 -7.18 -7.32 -7.75
C THR A 29 -7.28 -6.28 -6.65
N GLN A 30 -6.14 -5.86 -6.10
CA GLN A 30 -6.06 -4.88 -5.02
C GLN A 30 -4.76 -4.07 -5.13
N HIS A 31 -4.65 -3.03 -4.33
CA HIS A 31 -3.37 -2.34 -4.19
C HIS A 31 -2.37 -3.25 -3.46
N GLU A 32 -1.09 -3.10 -3.79
CA GLU A 32 0.01 -3.88 -3.23
C GLU A 32 1.07 -2.95 -2.66
N ILE A 33 1.71 -3.39 -1.58
CA ILE A 33 2.77 -2.64 -0.89
C ILE A 33 4.09 -3.36 -1.15
N ASP A 34 5.07 -2.66 -1.71
CA ASP A 34 6.43 -3.17 -1.85
C ASP A 34 7.09 -3.27 -0.46
N PRO A 35 7.40 -4.50 0.03
CA PRO A 35 7.95 -4.67 1.36
C PRO A 35 9.38 -4.13 1.50
N ASN A 36 10.10 -3.89 0.39
CA ASN A 36 11.44 -3.34 0.41
C ASN A 36 11.43 -1.80 0.50
N ALA A 37 10.38 -1.16 -0.01
CA ALA A 37 10.22 0.28 0.04
C ALA A 37 9.46 0.75 1.29
N CYS A 38 8.65 -0.12 1.91
CA CYS A 38 7.83 0.23 3.07
C CYS A 38 8.69 0.58 4.31
N ILE A 39 8.47 1.77 4.87
CA ILE A 39 9.18 2.27 6.07
C ILE A 39 8.33 2.24 7.35
N ASP A 40 7.23 1.50 7.36
CA ASP A 40 6.38 1.29 8.54
C ASP A 40 5.81 2.60 9.15
N CYS A 41 5.30 3.52 8.30
CA CYS A 41 4.85 4.85 8.74
C CYS A 41 3.35 4.98 9.10
N GLY A 42 2.52 3.97 8.81
CA GLY A 42 1.06 4.03 8.93
C GLY A 42 0.55 3.44 10.24
N ASN A 43 0.65 4.21 11.34
CA ASN A 43 0.23 3.85 12.71
C ASN A 43 -0.91 2.83 12.82
#